data_AF-A0A852I090-F1
#
_entry.id   AF-A0A852I090-F1
#
_cell.length_a   1.000
_cell.length_b   1.000
_cell.length_c   1.000
_cell.angle_alpha   90.00
_cell.angle_beta   90.00
_cell.angle_gamma   90.00
#
_symmetry.space_group_name_H-M   'P 1'
#
loop_
_entity.id
_entity.type
_entity.pdbx_description
1 polymer ?
#
loop_
_entity_poly.entity_id
_entity_poly.type
_entity_poly.pdbx_seq_one_letter_code
_entity_poly.pdbx_strand_id
1 'polypeptide(L)'
;MLLGNKCDMEDKRVVPKAKGEQIAREHGIRFFETSAKANINIEKAFLTLAEDILRKTPVKEPNSENVDISSGGGVTGWKSKCC
;
A
#
# COMPACT_ATOMS: atom_id res chain seq x y z
N MET A 1 7.91 4.12 5.18
CA MET A 1 6.98 5.16 5.68
C MET A 1 6.62 4.80 7.11
N LEU A 2 6.61 5.78 8.02
CA LEU A 2 6.25 5.63 9.42
C LEU A 2 4.86 6.25 9.67
N LEU A 3 4.00 5.56 10.41
CA LEU A 3 2.65 6.02 10.73
C LEU A 3 2.47 6.14 12.24
N GLY A 4 2.17 7.35 12.72
CA GLY A 4 1.71 7.62 14.08
C GLY A 4 0.19 7.45 14.16
N ASN A 5 -0.28 6.25 14.45
CA ASN A 5 -1.73 5.97 14.55
C ASN A 5 -2.32 6.47 15.87
N LYS A 6 -3.66 6.64 15.90
CA LYS A 6 -4.46 7.11 17.04
C LYS A 6 -4.19 8.57 17.42
N CYS A 7 -3.93 9.43 16.43
CA CYS A 7 -3.72 10.86 16.67
C CYS A 7 -4.95 11.59 17.23
N ASP A 8 -6.13 10.96 17.24
CA ASP A 8 -7.34 11.46 17.88
C ASP A 8 -7.26 11.45 19.42
N MET A 9 -6.35 10.67 20.01
CA MET A 9 -6.17 10.55 21.46
C MET A 9 -5.09 11.50 21.98
N GLU A 10 -5.23 12.79 21.71
CA GLU A 10 -4.24 13.82 22.09
C GLU A 10 -4.01 13.85 23.62
N ASP A 11 -5.06 13.67 24.41
CA ASP A 11 -4.98 13.65 25.89
C ASP A 11 -4.12 12.50 26.44
N LYS A 12 -3.92 11.43 25.66
CA LYS A 12 -3.09 10.27 26.02
C LYS A 12 -1.82 10.21 25.17
N ARG A 13 -1.42 11.31 24.55
CA ARG A 13 -0.21 11.35 23.72
C ARG A 13 1.03 11.17 24.58
N VAL A 14 1.74 10.07 24.33
CA VAL A 14 3.04 9.79 24.94
C VAL A 14 4.19 10.17 24.00
N VAL A 15 3.94 10.18 22.69
CA VAL A 15 4.95 10.46 21.67
C VAL A 15 4.64 11.78 20.98
N PRO A 16 5.51 12.80 21.16
CA PRO A 16 5.39 14.05 20.43
C PRO A 16 5.58 13.83 18.93
N LYS A 17 4.83 14.59 18.12
CA LYS A 17 4.93 14.55 16.66
C LYS A 17 6.37 14.75 16.16
N ALA A 18 7.10 15.70 16.74
CA ALA A 18 8.48 16.02 16.40
C ALA A 18 9.42 14.81 16.52
N LYS A 19 9.19 13.91 17.48
CA LYS A 19 9.98 12.68 17.64
C LYS A 19 9.74 11.71 16.48
N GLY A 20 8.48 11.55 16.06
CA GLY A 20 8.13 10.75 14.88
C GLY A 20 8.74 11.30 13.59
N GLU A 21 8.69 12.62 13.43
CA GLU A 21 9.31 13.31 12.27
C GLU A 21 10.83 13.18 12.25
N GLN A 22 11.49 13.27 13.41
CA GLN A 22 12.94 13.08 13.53
C GLN A 22 13.35 11.67 13.11
N ILE A 23 12.69 10.63 13.65
CA ILE A 23 12.99 9.23 13.31
C ILE A 23 12.77 8.99 11.82
N ALA A 24 11.69 9.52 11.26
CA ALA A 24 11.40 9.35 9.85
C ALA A 24 12.48 10.02 8.96
N ARG A 25 12.94 11.21 9.34
CA ARG A 25 14.04 11.91 8.67
C ARG A 25 15.36 11.14 8.74
N GLU A 26 15.68 10.59 9.91
CA GLU A 26 16.90 9.81 10.14
C GLU A 26 16.96 8.55 9.28
N HIS A 27 15.81 7.87 9.12
CA HIS A 27 15.69 6.69 8.26
C HIS A 27 15.40 7.01 6.79
N GLY A 28 15.30 8.29 6.40
CA GLY A 28 14.97 8.69 5.03
C GLY A 28 13.58 8.21 4.55
N ILE A 29 12.63 8.07 5.48
CA ILE A 29 11.25 7.64 5.19
C ILE A 29 10.25 8.77 5.49
N ARG A 30 9.09 8.74 4.84
CA ARG A 30 7.98 9.66 5.16
C ARG A 30 7.33 9.36 6.51
N PHE A 31 6.75 10.37 7.14
CA PHE A 31 5.95 10.27 8.36
C PHE A 31 4.52 10.80 8.13
N PHE A 32 3.51 10.12 8.67
CA PHE A 32 2.14 10.62 8.77
C PHE A 32 1.54 10.30 10.14
N GLU A 33 0.70 11.19 10.64
CA GLU A 33 -0.19 10.89 11.76
C GLU A 33 -1.57 10.50 11.23
N THR A 34 -2.08 9.37 11.69
CA THR A 34 -3.36 8.83 11.24
C THR A 34 -4.28 8.52 12.41
N SER A 35 -5.58 8.54 12.17
CA SER A 35 -6.56 7.95 13.08
C SER A 35 -7.49 7.06 12.28
N ALA A 36 -7.40 5.76 12.52
CA ALA A 36 -8.36 4.80 11.95
C ALA A 36 -9.79 5.04 12.48
N LYS A 37 -9.91 5.54 13.72
CA LYS A 37 -11.21 5.79 14.36
C LYS A 37 -11.89 7.04 13.81
N ALA A 38 -11.14 8.14 13.66
CA ALA A 38 -11.66 9.42 13.17
C ALA A 38 -11.47 9.59 11.65
N ASN A 39 -11.01 8.55 10.95
CA ASN A 39 -10.68 8.56 9.53
C ASN A 39 -9.73 9.71 9.11
N ILE A 40 -8.73 9.99 9.96
CA ILE A 40 -7.77 11.08 9.71
C ILE A 40 -6.57 10.52 8.94
N ASN A 41 -6.27 11.14 7.79
CA ASN A 41 -5.12 10.85 6.93
C ASN A 41 -4.96 9.40 6.44
N ILE A 42 -6.00 8.56 6.59
CA ILE A 42 -5.98 7.17 6.13
C ILE A 42 -5.82 7.11 4.62
N GLU A 43 -6.70 7.79 3.88
CA GLU A 43 -6.66 7.81 2.41
C GLU A 43 -5.34 8.37 1.88
N LYS A 44 -4.90 9.52 2.40
CA LYS A 44 -3.63 10.16 2.01
C LYS A 44 -2.43 9.25 2.25
N ALA A 45 -2.38 8.53 3.38
CA ALA A 45 -1.30 7.62 3.70
C ALA A 45 -1.25 6.44 2.71
N PHE A 46 -2.39 5.85 2.38
CA PHE A 46 -2.46 4.74 1.42
C PHE A 46 -2.14 5.18 -0.01
N LEU A 47 -2.67 6.32 -0.47
CA LEU A 47 -2.37 6.87 -1.79
C LEU A 47 -0.88 7.18 -1.94
N THR A 48 -0.29 7.86 -0.95
CA THR A 48 1.14 8.18 -0.96
C THR A 48 1.99 6.92 -1.00
N LEU A 49 1.61 5.88 -0.25
CA LEU A 49 2.31 4.60 -0.26
C LEU A 49 2.20 3.91 -1.63
N ALA A 50 1.02 3.92 -2.24
CA ALA A 50 0.80 3.34 -3.56
C ALA A 50 1.64 4.05 -4.64
N GLU A 51 1.63 5.39 -4.65
CA GLU A 51 2.48 6.18 -5.55
C GLU A 51 3.97 5.85 -5.38
N ASP A 52 4.42 5.66 -4.14
CA ASP A 52 5.82 5.34 -3.86
C ASP A 52 6.23 3.97 -4.37
N ILE A 53 5.33 3.00 -4.26
CA ILE A 53 5.53 1.65 -4.81
C ILE A 53 5.55 1.72 -6.34
N LEU A 54 4.62 2.44 -6.95
CA LEU A 54 4.57 2.61 -8.42
C LEU A 54 5.83 3.30 -8.96
N ARG A 55 6.33 4.35 -8.31
CA ARG A 55 7.58 5.03 -8.72
C ARG A 55 8.81 4.13 -8.60
N LYS A 56 8.82 3.21 -7.63
CA LYS A 56 9.96 2.28 -7.41
C LYS A 56 9.90 1.03 -8.26
N THR A 57 8.71 0.64 -8.70
CA THR A 57 8.53 -0.52 -9.56
C THR A 57 8.79 -0.07 -11.00
N PRO A 58 9.83 -0.57 -11.70
CA PRO A 58 9.91 -0.35 -13.13
C PRO A 58 8.63 -0.89 -13.75
N VAL A 59 7.93 -0.06 -14.52
CA VAL A 59 6.75 -0.48 -15.27
C VAL A 59 7.20 -1.66 -16.14
N LYS A 60 6.86 -2.89 -15.72
CA LYS A 60 6.79 -3.98 -16.68
C LYS A 60 5.63 -3.60 -17.55
N GLU A 61 5.94 -3.19 -18.78
CA GLU A 61 4.97 -3.10 -19.87
C GLU A 61 3.99 -4.28 -19.70
N PRO A 62 2.67 -4.03 -19.64
CA PRO A 62 1.73 -5.12 -19.64
C PRO A 62 2.00 -5.87 -20.94
N ASN A 63 2.64 -7.05 -20.83
CA ASN A 63 2.77 -7.95 -21.95
C ASN A 63 1.33 -8.22 -22.35
N SER A 64 0.91 -7.64 -23.46
CA SER A 64 -0.42 -7.81 -24.01
C SER A 64 -0.47 -9.23 -24.54
N GLU A 65 -0.56 -10.19 -23.62
CA GLU A 65 -1.00 -11.53 -23.94
C GLU A 65 -2.47 -11.37 -24.29
N ASN A 66 -2.68 -11.08 -25.56
CA ASN A 66 -3.97 -11.08 -26.22
C ASN A 66 -4.49 -12.53 -26.08
N VAL A 67 -5.24 -12.79 -25.01
CA VAL A 67 -5.89 -14.08 -24.83
C VAL A 67 -7.06 -14.08 -25.81
N ASP A 68 -6.78 -14.55 -27.01
CA ASP A 68 -7.76 -14.69 -28.09
C ASP A 68 -8.76 -15.81 -27.73
N ILE A 69 -9.92 -15.41 -27.18
CA ILE A 69 -11.07 -16.30 -26.93
C ILE A 69 -11.88 -16.38 -28.23
N SER A 70 -11.27 -16.81 -29.33
CA SER A 70 -11.95 -16.97 -30.62
C SER A 70 -11.51 -18.23 -31.34
N SER A 71 -11.48 -19.37 -30.67
CA SER A 71 -11.36 -20.68 -31.35
C SER A 71 -11.93 -21.78 -30.46
N GLY A 72 -13.07 -22.33 -30.90
CA GLY A 72 -13.95 -23.17 -30.08
C GLY A 72 -13.47 -24.59 -29.80
N GLY A 73 -14.22 -25.24 -28.91
CA GLY A 73 -14.39 -26.69 -28.88
C GLY A 73 -13.77 -27.40 -27.68
N GLY A 74 -14.64 -27.92 -26.80
CA GLY A 74 -14.32 -29.10 -26.00
C GLY A 74 -13.84 -28.85 -24.57
N VAL A 75 -14.79 -28.80 -23.64
CA VAL A 75 -14.56 -29.08 -22.21
C VAL A 75 -13.93 -30.46 -22.05
N THR A 76 -12.61 -30.57 -21.89
CA THR A 76 -12.00 -31.81 -21.40
C THR A 76 -10.93 -31.53 -20.35
N GLY A 77 -11.32 -31.75 -19.09
CA GLY A 77 -10.46 -32.33 -18.06
C GLY A 77 -9.39 -31.44 -17.42
N TRP A 78 -9.78 -30.56 -16.50
CA TRP A 78 -8.84 -29.99 -15.53
C TRP A 78 -8.62 -30.98 -14.37
N LYS A 79 -7.67 -31.92 -14.53
CA LYS A 79 -7.15 -32.69 -13.41
C LYS A 79 -6.32 -31.78 -12.51
N SER A 80 -6.70 -31.76 -11.25
CA SER A 80 -6.00 -31.16 -10.12
C SER A 80 -4.62 -31.78 -9.89
N LYS A 81 -3.58 -30.94 -9.79
CA LYS A 81 -2.36 -31.29 -9.05
C LYS A 81 -1.76 -30.03 -8.45
N CYS A 82 -2.02 -29.88 -7.15
CA CYS A 82 -1.36 -28.93 -6.26
C CYS A 82 0.04 -29.49 -5.94
N CYS A 83 1.06 -28.63 -5.94
CA CYS A 83 2.39 -28.87 -5.37
C CYS A 83 2.70 -27.73 -4.41
#